data_AF-A0A6A2X5X1-F1
#
_entry.id   AF-A0A6A2X5X1-F1
#
_cell.length_a   1.000
_cell.length_b   1.000
_cell.length_c   1.000
_cell.angle_alpha   90.00
_cell.angle_beta   90.00
_cell.angle_gamma   90.00
#
_symmetry.space_group_name_H-M   'P 1'
#
loop_
_entity.id
_entity.type
_entity.pdbx_description
1 polymer ?
#
loop_
_entity_poly.entity_id
_entity_poly.type
_entity_poly.pdbx_seq_one_letter_code
_entity_poly.pdbx_strand_id
1 'polypeptide(L)'
;MSDAADARNWLELPPDVTASILSRLGAIEILSSAQDVCSQWRKICKDPSMWRSIDMRNLGEWDKDYVHEKMCFHAVDHSCGHLLDINIEYFGTDDLLLYIAERSVHLKRLRLFSCFGISDEGLSKAALKLPFLEELEIFIGPISKHAVETIGRSCPHLKSFKYNLQRCKGYVCDDEALAIAQTMPELRHLQLLGNGLTNEGLQAILDGCPHLEYLDLRQCFSVRLVGNLEKRCVERIKNLRHPSDPTHDFKFVTEDLDTWYNPSDYDDYDEYD
;
A
#
# COMPACT_ATOMS: atom_id res chain seq x y z
N MET A 1 -29.37 -31.74 39.46
CA MET A 1 -30.13 -31.02 38.41
C MET A 1 -29.16 -30.07 37.76
N SER A 2 -28.76 -30.37 36.52
CA SER A 2 -27.65 -29.70 35.83
C SER A 2 -28.09 -28.36 35.26
N ASP A 3 -27.30 -27.32 35.53
CA ASP A 3 -27.29 -26.08 34.76
C ASP A 3 -26.88 -26.37 33.31
N ALA A 4 -27.87 -26.48 32.42
CA ALA A 4 -27.63 -26.37 31.00
C ALA A 4 -27.45 -24.88 30.70
N ALA A 5 -26.21 -24.43 30.68
CA ALA A 5 -25.86 -23.12 30.14
C ALA A 5 -26.50 -22.99 28.74
N ASP A 6 -27.33 -21.98 28.58
CA ASP A 6 -28.04 -21.62 27.35
C ASP A 6 -27.02 -21.44 26.21
N ALA A 7 -26.76 -22.50 25.46
CA ALA A 7 -25.75 -22.52 24.41
C ALA A 7 -26.28 -21.67 23.26
N ARG A 8 -25.80 -20.42 23.17
CA ARG A 8 -26.16 -19.48 22.09
C ARG A 8 -25.95 -20.15 20.73
N ASN A 9 -27.03 -20.34 19.98
CA ASN A 9 -26.97 -20.91 18.64
C ASN A 9 -26.52 -19.86 17.63
N TRP A 10 -25.20 -19.70 17.48
CA TRP A 10 -24.61 -18.75 16.53
C TRP A 10 -24.92 -19.05 15.06
N LEU A 11 -25.49 -20.23 14.75
CA LEU A 11 -25.96 -20.58 13.40
C LEU A 11 -27.27 -19.90 13.01
N GLU A 12 -27.99 -19.29 13.96
CA GLU A 12 -29.26 -18.57 13.70
C GLU A 12 -29.08 -17.06 13.53
N LEU A 13 -27.83 -16.58 13.42
CA LEU A 13 -27.59 -15.18 13.16
C LEU A 13 -28.25 -14.75 11.83
N PRO A 14 -28.92 -13.58 11.81
CA PRO A 14 -29.42 -12.99 10.59
C PRO A 14 -28.30 -12.86 9.53
N PRO A 15 -28.60 -13.08 8.23
CA PRO A 15 -27.58 -13.05 7.17
C PRO A 15 -26.82 -11.73 7.06
N ASP A 16 -27.49 -10.61 7.31
CA ASP A 16 -26.93 -9.26 7.32
C ASP A 16 -25.94 -9.04 8.47
N VAL A 17 -26.29 -9.50 9.68
CA VAL A 17 -25.39 -9.49 10.84
C VAL A 17 -24.18 -10.37 10.58
N THR A 18 -24.40 -11.57 10.02
CA THR A 18 -23.32 -12.50 9.66
C THR A 18 -22.39 -11.88 8.61
N ALA A 19 -22.95 -11.27 7.56
CA ALA A 19 -22.16 -10.57 6.54
C ALA A 19 -21.33 -9.42 7.13
N SER A 20 -21.90 -8.65 8.07
CA SER A 20 -21.18 -7.57 8.75
C SER A 20 -20.03 -8.07 9.64
N ILE A 21 -20.15 -9.26 10.23
CA ILE A 21 -19.06 -9.89 10.97
C ILE A 21 -17.99 -10.37 10.00
N LEU A 22 -18.38 -11.11 8.97
CA LEU A 22 -17.47 -11.67 7.97
C LEU A 22 -16.72 -10.59 7.19
N SER A 23 -17.33 -9.42 6.95
CA SER A 23 -16.69 -8.30 6.25
C SER A 23 -15.56 -7.63 7.05
N ARG A 24 -15.34 -8.05 8.31
CA ARG A 24 -14.22 -7.59 9.14
C ARG A 24 -13.02 -8.53 9.07
N LEU A 25 -13.20 -9.72 8.49
CA LEU A 25 -12.14 -10.69 8.28
C LEU A 25 -11.33 -10.33 7.03
N GLY A 26 -10.06 -10.74 7.01
CA GLY A 26 -9.25 -10.68 5.81
C GLY A 26 -9.73 -11.69 4.76
N ALA A 27 -9.43 -11.43 3.49
CA ALA A 27 -9.78 -12.34 2.40
C ALA A 27 -9.12 -13.73 2.58
N ILE A 28 -7.92 -13.79 3.18
CA ILE A 28 -7.25 -15.04 3.55
C ILE A 28 -8.10 -15.86 4.53
N GLU A 29 -8.59 -15.25 5.60
CA GLU A 29 -9.43 -15.91 6.62
C GLU A 29 -10.78 -16.35 6.07
N ILE A 30 -11.38 -15.53 5.19
CA ILE A 30 -12.65 -15.84 4.53
C ILE A 30 -12.50 -17.12 3.69
N LEU A 31 -11.45 -17.19 2.87
CA LEU A 31 -11.24 -18.28 1.91
C LEU A 31 -10.69 -19.56 2.56
N SER A 32 -9.94 -19.46 3.65
CA SER A 32 -9.33 -20.62 4.31
C SER A 32 -10.17 -21.22 5.44
N SER A 33 -11.07 -20.43 6.02
CA SER A 33 -11.81 -20.86 7.22
C SER A 33 -13.29 -20.49 7.17
N ALA A 34 -13.63 -19.20 7.02
CA ALA A 34 -15.00 -18.75 7.26
C ALA A 34 -16.02 -19.39 6.30
N GLN A 35 -15.67 -19.55 5.01
CA GLN A 35 -16.57 -20.17 4.04
C GLN A 35 -16.81 -21.68 4.25
N ASP A 36 -16.05 -22.32 5.14
CA ASP A 36 -16.13 -23.75 5.44
C ASP A 36 -16.81 -24.06 6.77
N VAL A 37 -17.21 -23.03 7.53
CA VAL A 37 -17.91 -23.19 8.81
C VAL A 37 -19.31 -23.79 8.62
N CYS A 38 -20.14 -23.20 7.76
CA CYS A 38 -21.48 -23.70 7.47
C CYS A 38 -21.99 -23.22 6.10
N SER A 39 -23.09 -23.82 5.62
CA SER A 39 -23.69 -23.51 4.32
C SER A 39 -24.14 -22.04 4.18
N GLN A 40 -24.63 -21.44 5.27
CA GLN A 40 -25.04 -20.03 5.27
C GLN A 40 -23.84 -19.10 5.11
N TRP A 41 -22.76 -19.31 5.87
CA TRP A 41 -21.53 -18.52 5.76
C TRP A 41 -20.93 -18.68 4.36
N ARG A 42 -20.86 -19.90 3.85
CA ARG A 42 -20.42 -20.17 2.47
C ARG A 42 -21.22 -19.39 1.44
N LYS A 43 -22.54 -19.30 1.59
CA LYS A 43 -23.40 -18.54 0.67
C LYS A 43 -23.11 -17.05 0.74
N ILE A 44 -22.93 -16.50 1.94
CA ILE A 44 -22.58 -15.09 2.15
C ILE A 44 -21.20 -14.78 1.57
N CYS A 45 -20.19 -15.60 1.85
CA CYS A 45 -18.83 -15.42 1.31
C CYS A 45 -18.77 -15.46 -0.22
N LYS A 46 -19.78 -16.01 -0.90
CA LYS A 46 -19.86 -16.01 -2.39
C LYS A 46 -20.57 -14.78 -2.95
N ASP A 47 -21.18 -13.95 -2.11
CA ASP A 47 -21.86 -12.73 -2.54
C ASP A 47 -20.82 -11.67 -2.96
N PRO A 48 -20.90 -11.11 -4.19
CA PRO A 48 -19.94 -10.11 -4.66
C PRO A 48 -19.81 -8.86 -3.78
N SER A 49 -20.86 -8.51 -3.02
CA SER A 49 -20.82 -7.38 -2.10
C SER A 49 -19.79 -7.54 -0.98
N MET A 50 -19.44 -8.78 -0.61
CA MET A 50 -18.38 -9.09 0.35
C MET A 50 -16.98 -8.72 -0.17
N TRP A 51 -16.82 -8.62 -1.48
CA TRP A 51 -15.52 -8.49 -2.16
C TRP A 51 -15.32 -7.10 -2.78
N ARG A 52 -16.09 -6.11 -2.33
CA ARG A 52 -15.87 -4.70 -2.69
C ARG A 52 -14.59 -4.14 -2.07
N SER A 53 -14.13 -4.74 -0.98
CA SER A 53 -12.88 -4.45 -0.30
C SER A 53 -12.17 -5.77 -0.01
N ILE A 54 -10.94 -5.92 -0.48
CA ILE A 54 -10.12 -7.11 -0.31
C ILE A 54 -8.93 -6.75 0.56
N ASP A 55 -8.81 -7.39 1.73
CA ASP A 55 -7.68 -7.21 2.63
C ASP A 55 -6.89 -8.51 2.74
N MET A 56 -5.72 -8.58 2.11
CA MET A 56 -4.82 -9.75 2.05
C MET A 56 -3.55 -9.50 2.86
N ARG A 57 -3.70 -9.07 4.11
CA ARG A 57 -2.56 -8.92 5.03
C ARG A 57 -1.99 -10.27 5.40
N ASN A 58 -0.68 -10.40 5.28
CA ASN A 58 0.09 -11.59 5.66
C ASN A 58 1.10 -11.20 6.74
N LEU A 59 1.43 -12.11 7.65
CA LEU A 59 2.44 -11.89 8.69
C LEU A 59 3.87 -12.12 8.17
N GLY A 60 4.12 -11.94 6.87
CA GLY A 60 5.44 -12.20 6.26
C GLY A 60 5.78 -13.67 6.06
N GLU A 61 4.79 -14.57 6.04
CA GLU A 61 4.99 -15.99 5.73
C GLU A 61 5.22 -16.16 4.20
N TRP A 62 6.48 -16.01 3.76
CA TRP A 62 6.89 -16.07 2.34
C TRP A 62 6.75 -17.47 1.71
N ASP A 63 6.65 -18.52 2.52
CA ASP A 63 6.47 -19.90 2.05
C ASP A 63 5.09 -20.13 1.39
N LYS A 64 4.17 -19.17 1.53
CA LYS A 64 2.79 -19.27 1.05
C LYS A 64 2.44 -18.30 -0.07
N ASP A 65 3.41 -17.58 -0.64
CA ASP A 65 3.18 -16.55 -1.66
C ASP A 65 2.34 -17.05 -2.84
N TYR A 66 2.65 -18.25 -3.36
CA TYR A 66 1.88 -18.87 -4.45
C TYR A 66 0.42 -19.13 -4.06
N VAL A 67 0.17 -19.56 -2.82
CA VAL A 67 -1.18 -19.84 -2.32
C VAL A 67 -1.95 -18.53 -2.16
N HIS A 68 -1.32 -17.51 -1.58
CA HIS A 68 -1.93 -16.19 -1.42
C HIS A 68 -2.24 -15.52 -2.76
N GLU A 69 -1.38 -15.67 -3.76
CA GLU A 69 -1.62 -15.19 -5.12
C GLU A 69 -2.86 -15.88 -5.73
N LYS A 70 -2.98 -17.21 -5.63
CA LYS A 70 -4.18 -17.94 -6.08
C LYS A 70 -5.45 -17.51 -5.35
N MET A 71 -5.36 -17.30 -4.04
CA MET A 71 -6.47 -16.78 -3.25
C MET A 71 -6.87 -15.36 -3.69
N CYS A 72 -5.89 -14.51 -4.04
CA CYS A 72 -6.13 -13.16 -4.55
C CYS A 72 -6.88 -13.20 -5.89
N PHE A 73 -6.46 -14.04 -6.84
CA PHE A 73 -7.21 -14.25 -8.10
C PHE A 73 -8.67 -14.61 -7.82
N HIS A 74 -8.92 -15.55 -6.92
CA HIS A 74 -10.29 -15.97 -6.56
C HIS A 74 -11.10 -14.83 -5.90
N ALA A 75 -10.47 -14.06 -5.01
CA ALA A 75 -11.10 -12.91 -4.35
C ALA A 75 -11.50 -11.83 -5.37
N VAL A 76 -10.62 -11.53 -6.33
CA VAL A 76 -10.90 -10.59 -7.42
C VAL A 76 -12.03 -11.09 -8.30
N ASP A 77 -12.04 -12.39 -8.64
CA ASP A 77 -13.14 -13.00 -9.39
C ASP A 77 -14.48 -12.88 -8.67
N HIS A 78 -14.49 -13.11 -7.35
CA HIS A 78 -15.68 -12.95 -6.53
C HIS A 78 -16.22 -11.52 -6.50
N SER A 79 -15.37 -10.50 -6.66
CA SER A 79 -15.82 -9.10 -6.75
C SER A 79 -16.71 -8.82 -7.96
N CYS A 80 -16.63 -9.65 -9.02
CA CYS A 80 -17.39 -9.47 -10.26
C CYS A 80 -17.22 -8.07 -10.87
N GLY A 81 -16.05 -7.45 -10.71
CA GLY A 81 -15.73 -6.13 -11.23
C GLY A 81 -16.22 -4.95 -10.36
N HIS A 82 -16.70 -5.23 -9.14
CA HIS A 82 -17.13 -4.23 -8.17
C HIS A 82 -16.09 -3.94 -7.08
N LEU A 83 -14.85 -4.40 -7.26
CA LEU A 83 -13.74 -4.13 -6.35
C LEU A 83 -13.41 -2.63 -6.32
N LEU A 84 -13.32 -2.07 -5.12
CA LEU A 84 -13.02 -0.65 -4.88
C LEU A 84 -11.76 -0.43 -4.05
N ASP A 85 -11.40 -1.38 -3.21
CA ASP A 85 -10.24 -1.31 -2.30
C ASP A 85 -9.55 -2.65 -2.26
N ILE A 86 -8.24 -2.66 -2.47
CA ILE A 86 -7.42 -3.86 -2.32
C ILE A 86 -6.12 -3.55 -1.59
N ASN A 87 -5.79 -4.40 -0.63
CA ASN A 87 -4.53 -4.41 0.10
C ASN A 87 -3.84 -5.75 -0.05
N ILE A 88 -2.57 -5.73 -0.44
CA ILE A 88 -1.72 -6.90 -0.64
C ILE A 88 -0.43 -6.68 0.14
N GLU A 89 -0.08 -7.65 0.99
CA GLU A 89 1.15 -7.58 1.79
C GLU A 89 2.00 -8.84 1.59
N TYR A 90 3.30 -8.67 1.35
CA TYR A 90 4.35 -9.69 1.24
C TYR A 90 4.32 -10.63 0.02
N PHE A 91 3.30 -10.58 -0.83
CA PHE A 91 3.24 -11.33 -2.09
C PHE A 91 2.80 -10.43 -3.26
N GLY A 92 2.91 -10.94 -4.48
CA GLY A 92 2.38 -10.28 -5.68
C GLY A 92 3.41 -10.15 -6.79
N THR A 93 2.90 -10.21 -8.02
CA THR A 93 3.66 -10.17 -9.26
C THR A 93 3.07 -9.13 -10.21
N ASP A 94 3.81 -8.75 -11.25
CA ASP A 94 3.29 -7.92 -12.34
C ASP A 94 2.02 -8.51 -12.97
N ASP A 95 1.96 -9.84 -13.13
CA ASP A 95 0.81 -10.54 -13.70
C ASP A 95 -0.42 -10.44 -12.79
N LEU A 96 -0.26 -10.64 -11.49
CA LEU A 96 -1.35 -10.46 -10.53
C LEU A 96 -1.84 -9.02 -10.52
N LEU A 97 -0.92 -8.06 -10.48
CA LEU A 97 -1.27 -6.64 -10.43
C LEU A 97 -2.01 -6.21 -11.71
N LEU A 98 -1.53 -6.65 -12.88
CA LEU A 98 -2.19 -6.39 -14.15
C LEU A 98 -3.59 -7.02 -14.19
N TYR A 99 -3.73 -8.26 -13.73
CA TYR A 99 -5.01 -8.95 -13.66
C TYR A 99 -6.03 -8.19 -12.78
N ILE A 100 -5.61 -7.73 -11.60
CA ILE A 100 -6.45 -6.90 -10.72
C ILE A 100 -6.92 -5.66 -11.46
N ALA A 101 -5.99 -4.96 -12.13
CA ALA A 101 -6.26 -3.71 -12.82
C ALA A 101 -7.23 -3.89 -14.00
N GLU A 102 -7.12 -4.98 -14.77
CA GLU A 102 -8.02 -5.28 -15.89
C GLU A 102 -9.43 -5.66 -15.45
N ARG A 103 -9.57 -6.33 -14.30
CA ARG A 103 -10.86 -6.79 -13.77
C ARG A 103 -11.56 -5.71 -12.93
N SER A 104 -10.82 -4.71 -12.46
CA SER A 104 -11.27 -3.75 -11.43
C SER A 104 -11.05 -2.30 -11.85
N VAL A 105 -11.53 -1.92 -13.03
CA VAL A 105 -11.31 -0.57 -13.59
C VAL A 105 -11.83 0.58 -12.72
N HIS A 106 -12.75 0.31 -11.78
CA HIS A 106 -13.30 1.28 -10.83
C HIS A 106 -12.58 1.28 -9.47
N LEU A 107 -11.42 0.62 -9.36
CA LEU A 107 -10.64 0.57 -8.13
C LEU A 107 -10.28 1.99 -7.69
N LYS A 108 -10.56 2.28 -6.42
CA LYS A 108 -10.31 3.59 -5.80
C LYS A 108 -9.08 3.58 -4.91
N ARG A 109 -8.77 2.45 -4.27
CA ARG A 109 -7.66 2.32 -3.34
C ARG A 109 -6.84 1.07 -3.64
N LEU A 110 -5.55 1.26 -3.82
CA LEU A 110 -4.57 0.20 -4.03
C LEU A 110 -3.46 0.35 -2.99
N ARG A 111 -3.22 -0.71 -2.24
CA ARG A 111 -2.17 -0.76 -1.21
C ARG A 111 -1.29 -1.98 -1.44
N LEU A 112 0.01 -1.75 -1.58
CA LEU A 112 1.02 -2.76 -1.88
C LEU A 112 2.17 -2.63 -0.87
N PHE A 113 2.35 -3.63 0.00
CA PHE A 113 3.40 -3.63 1.01
C PHE A 113 4.29 -4.85 0.84
N SER A 114 5.61 -4.65 0.76
CA SER A 114 6.59 -5.73 0.61
C SER A 114 6.30 -6.67 -0.57
N CYS A 115 5.65 -6.18 -1.62
CA CYS A 115 5.37 -6.91 -2.86
C CYS A 115 6.59 -6.82 -3.81
N PHE A 116 7.71 -7.45 -3.45
CA PHE A 116 8.98 -7.32 -4.20
C PHE A 116 8.97 -7.94 -5.61
N GLY A 117 7.96 -8.74 -5.94
CA GLY A 117 7.76 -9.29 -7.29
C GLY A 117 7.09 -8.33 -8.28
N ILE A 118 6.75 -7.11 -7.84
CA ILE A 118 6.16 -6.06 -8.68
C ILE A 118 7.26 -5.11 -9.16
N SER A 119 7.38 -4.96 -10.47
CA SER A 119 8.34 -4.07 -11.12
C SER A 119 7.75 -2.71 -11.47
N ASP A 120 8.62 -1.78 -11.86
CA ASP A 120 8.23 -0.49 -12.45
C ASP A 120 7.33 -0.65 -13.69
N GLU A 121 7.59 -1.67 -14.52
CA GLU A 121 6.79 -1.94 -15.71
C GLU A 121 5.40 -2.45 -15.34
N GLY A 122 5.30 -3.35 -14.35
CA GLY A 122 4.03 -3.84 -13.83
C GLY A 122 3.18 -2.73 -13.23
N LEU A 123 3.78 -1.90 -12.37
CA LEU A 123 3.11 -0.71 -11.80
C LEU A 123 2.61 0.23 -12.89
N SER A 124 3.45 0.53 -13.89
CA SER A 124 3.11 1.43 -14.99
C SER A 124 1.94 0.88 -15.83
N LYS A 125 1.97 -0.42 -16.18
CA LYS A 125 0.89 -1.08 -16.91
C LYS A 125 -0.42 -1.11 -16.14
N ALA A 126 -0.35 -1.36 -14.84
CA ALA A 126 -1.53 -1.37 -13.98
C ALA A 126 -2.13 0.04 -13.84
N ALA A 127 -1.31 1.06 -13.62
CA ALA A 127 -1.77 2.45 -13.50
C ALA A 127 -2.55 2.91 -14.75
N LEU A 128 -2.11 2.53 -15.95
CA LEU A 128 -2.81 2.82 -17.21
C LEU A 128 -4.23 2.24 -17.29
N LYS A 129 -4.57 1.27 -16.44
CA LYS A 129 -5.88 0.61 -16.37
C LYS A 129 -6.74 1.09 -15.19
N LEU A 130 -6.21 1.98 -14.34
CA LEU A 130 -6.85 2.43 -13.09
C LEU A 130 -7.15 3.95 -13.10
N PRO A 131 -7.97 4.46 -14.03
CA PRO A 131 -8.22 5.90 -14.17
C PRO A 131 -8.98 6.51 -12.98
N PHE A 132 -9.68 5.69 -12.18
CA PHE A 132 -10.46 6.13 -11.01
C PHE A 132 -9.74 5.97 -9.68
N LEU A 133 -8.44 5.66 -9.70
CA LEU A 133 -7.65 5.51 -8.48
C LEU A 133 -7.58 6.84 -7.73
N GLU A 134 -7.98 6.81 -6.46
CA GLU A 134 -8.00 7.98 -5.57
C GLU A 134 -6.89 7.91 -4.52
N GLU A 135 -6.49 6.69 -4.12
CA GLU A 135 -5.44 6.46 -3.13
C GLU A 135 -4.49 5.34 -3.57
N LEU A 136 -3.20 5.61 -3.52
CA LEU A 136 -2.14 4.63 -3.76
C LEU A 136 -1.16 4.64 -2.59
N GLU A 137 -0.94 3.49 -1.98
CA GLU A 137 0.10 3.27 -0.97
C GLU A 137 1.03 2.16 -1.41
N ILE A 138 2.32 2.48 -1.52
CA ILE A 138 3.36 1.56 -1.96
C ILE A 138 4.52 1.55 -0.95
N PHE A 139 4.94 0.35 -0.61
CA PHE A 139 6.12 0.05 0.21
C PHE A 139 6.80 -1.21 -0.35
N ILE A 140 7.15 -1.17 -1.64
CA ILE A 140 7.69 -2.32 -2.39
C ILE A 140 9.19 -2.17 -2.72
N GLY A 141 9.80 -1.06 -2.33
CA GLY A 141 11.17 -0.68 -2.70
C GLY A 141 11.21 0.60 -3.55
N PRO A 142 12.41 1.00 -4.00
CA PRO A 142 12.58 2.16 -4.87
C PRO A 142 11.96 1.89 -6.24
N ILE A 143 11.14 2.82 -6.71
CA ILE A 143 10.57 2.84 -8.07
C ILE A 143 11.16 4.01 -8.85
N SER A 144 11.29 3.87 -10.17
CA SER A 144 11.86 4.94 -10.99
C SER A 144 10.94 6.15 -11.12
N LYS A 145 11.56 7.30 -11.42
CA LYS A 145 10.89 8.50 -11.93
C LYS A 145 9.81 8.20 -12.97
N HIS A 146 10.14 7.33 -13.94
CA HIS A 146 9.24 7.03 -15.04
C HIS A 146 7.95 6.34 -14.58
N ALA A 147 8.06 5.41 -13.63
CA ALA A 147 6.90 4.75 -13.03
C ALA A 147 6.02 5.77 -12.28
N VAL A 148 6.63 6.66 -11.49
CA VAL A 148 5.91 7.73 -10.76
C VAL A 148 5.19 8.68 -11.71
N GLU A 149 5.86 9.13 -12.78
CA GLU A 149 5.24 9.97 -13.80
C GLU A 149 4.07 9.26 -14.49
N THR A 150 4.22 7.97 -14.79
CA THR A 150 3.18 7.16 -15.44
C THR A 150 1.96 7.03 -14.52
N ILE A 151 2.17 6.78 -13.23
CA ILE A 151 1.10 6.76 -12.22
C ILE A 151 0.37 8.11 -12.20
N GLY A 152 1.09 9.22 -12.06
CA GLY A 152 0.48 10.55 -11.97
C GLY A 152 -0.31 10.95 -13.23
N ARG A 153 0.20 10.61 -14.42
CA ARG A 153 -0.50 10.87 -15.70
C ARG A 153 -1.71 9.97 -15.91
N SER A 154 -1.68 8.74 -15.41
CA SER A 154 -2.73 7.73 -15.67
C SER A 154 -3.87 7.78 -14.65
N CYS A 155 -3.60 8.29 -13.44
CA CYS A 155 -4.56 8.36 -12.34
C CYS A 155 -4.91 9.82 -12.01
N PRO A 156 -5.70 10.52 -12.84
CA PRO A 156 -5.99 11.96 -12.68
C PRO A 156 -6.80 12.30 -11.42
N HIS A 157 -7.39 11.31 -10.76
CA HIS A 157 -8.18 11.48 -9.54
C HIS A 157 -7.39 11.14 -8.26
N LEU A 158 -6.08 10.91 -8.36
CA LEU A 158 -5.23 10.54 -7.24
C LEU A 158 -5.12 11.70 -6.25
N LYS A 159 -5.68 11.51 -5.06
CA LYS A 159 -5.71 12.49 -3.96
C LYS A 159 -4.75 12.13 -2.83
N SER A 160 -4.42 10.85 -2.68
CA SER A 160 -3.50 10.36 -1.66
C SER A 160 -2.44 9.48 -2.29
N PHE A 161 -1.18 9.86 -2.15
CA PHE A 161 -0.05 9.06 -2.57
C PHE A 161 0.90 8.87 -1.38
N LYS A 162 1.11 7.61 -1.00
CA LYS A 162 2.02 7.25 0.07
C LYS A 162 3.09 6.35 -0.52
N TYR A 163 4.28 6.90 -0.69
CA TYR A 163 5.43 6.19 -1.22
C TYR A 163 6.49 6.12 -0.13
N ASN A 164 6.49 4.99 0.57
CA ASN A 164 7.38 4.77 1.68
C ASN A 164 8.58 3.93 1.21
N LEU A 165 9.74 4.19 1.78
CA LEU A 165 10.96 3.43 1.55
C LEU A 165 11.53 2.96 2.88
N GLN A 166 12.17 1.80 2.85
CA GLN A 166 13.02 1.43 3.97
C GLN A 166 14.18 2.42 4.00
N ARG A 167 14.61 2.79 5.21
CA ARG A 167 15.62 3.84 5.38
C ARG A 167 16.90 3.53 4.60
N CYS A 168 17.07 4.15 3.44
CA CYS A 168 18.28 4.06 2.64
C CYS A 168 19.26 5.17 3.06
N LYS A 169 20.19 4.85 3.97
CA LYS A 169 21.22 5.82 4.40
C LYS A 169 22.05 6.28 3.18
N GLY A 170 22.15 7.60 2.98
CA GLY A 170 23.01 8.19 1.95
C GLY A 170 22.41 8.28 0.54
N TYR A 171 21.19 7.77 0.32
CA TYR A 171 20.48 7.96 -0.95
C TYR A 171 19.86 9.36 -0.99
N VAL A 172 20.26 10.16 -1.97
CA VAL A 172 19.75 11.52 -2.19
C VAL A 172 19.27 11.65 -3.62
N CYS A 173 17.98 11.91 -3.82
CA CYS A 173 17.36 11.96 -5.14
C CYS A 173 16.09 12.81 -5.12
N ASP A 174 15.94 13.72 -6.08
CA ASP A 174 14.74 14.55 -6.25
C ASP A 174 13.85 14.09 -7.42
N ASP A 175 14.21 13.01 -8.13
CA ASP A 175 13.52 12.62 -9.35
C ASP A 175 12.05 12.23 -9.11
N GLU A 176 11.76 11.45 -8.07
CA GLU A 176 10.39 11.06 -7.75
C GLU A 176 9.58 12.28 -7.26
N ALA A 177 10.21 13.20 -6.52
CA ALA A 177 9.58 14.45 -6.09
C ALA A 177 9.22 15.35 -7.28
N LEU A 178 10.11 15.47 -8.26
CA LEU A 178 9.87 16.19 -9.51
C LEU A 178 8.74 15.53 -10.33
N ALA A 179 8.72 14.21 -10.41
CA ALA A 179 7.66 13.46 -11.10
C ALA A 179 6.29 13.71 -10.46
N ILE A 180 6.20 13.64 -9.13
CA ILE A 180 4.98 13.95 -8.36
C ILE A 180 4.52 15.39 -8.66
N ALA A 181 5.43 16.36 -8.52
CA ALA A 181 5.13 17.77 -8.74
C ALA A 181 4.59 18.06 -10.14
N GLN A 182 5.10 17.36 -11.16
CA GLN A 182 4.71 17.60 -12.56
C GLN A 182 3.41 16.91 -12.96
N THR A 183 3.02 15.83 -12.27
CA THR A 183 1.96 14.94 -12.75
C THR A 183 0.79 14.76 -11.80
N MET A 184 0.90 15.18 -10.53
CA MET A 184 -0.12 14.96 -9.49
C MET A 184 -0.63 16.28 -8.87
N PRO A 185 -1.24 17.20 -9.65
CA PRO A 185 -1.67 18.51 -9.14
C PRO A 185 -2.86 18.45 -8.16
N GLU A 186 -3.68 17.40 -8.22
CA GLU A 186 -4.86 17.20 -7.37
C GLU A 186 -4.54 16.56 -6.01
N LEU A 187 -3.26 16.31 -5.74
CA LEU A 187 -2.83 15.62 -4.54
C LEU A 187 -3.13 16.44 -3.28
N ARG A 188 -3.72 15.77 -2.28
CA ARG A 188 -4.07 16.34 -0.97
C ARG A 188 -3.29 15.72 0.18
N HIS A 189 -2.88 14.46 0.03
CA HIS A 189 -2.12 13.73 1.02
C HIS A 189 -0.89 13.12 0.37
N LEU A 190 0.29 13.50 0.86
CA LEU A 190 1.56 12.94 0.43
C LEU A 190 2.33 12.41 1.64
N GLN A 191 2.76 11.16 1.57
CA GLN A 191 3.67 10.57 2.56
C GLN A 191 4.88 10.00 1.82
N LEU A 192 6.07 10.47 2.19
CA LEU A 192 7.33 10.09 1.57
C LEU A 192 8.29 9.48 2.61
N LEU A 193 7.78 8.67 3.54
CA LEU A 193 8.56 8.19 4.67
C LEU A 193 9.85 7.50 4.20
N GLY A 194 10.99 7.94 4.71
CA GLY A 194 12.31 7.37 4.39
C GLY A 194 12.87 7.76 3.02
N ASN A 195 12.24 8.69 2.30
CA ASN A 195 12.69 9.11 0.98
C ASN A 195 13.92 10.04 1.01
N GLY A 196 14.74 9.97 -0.03
CA GLY A 196 16.01 10.71 -0.17
C GLY A 196 15.88 12.16 -0.66
N LEU A 197 14.68 12.69 -0.85
CA LEU A 197 14.47 14.04 -1.39
C LEU A 197 15.19 15.14 -0.60
N THR A 198 15.61 16.16 -1.32
CA THR A 198 16.22 17.37 -0.77
C THR A 198 15.19 18.50 -0.62
N ASN A 199 15.67 19.66 -0.17
CA ASN A 199 14.88 20.88 -0.18
C ASN A 199 14.41 21.28 -1.59
N GLU A 200 15.15 20.96 -2.66
CA GLU A 200 14.75 21.27 -4.04
C GLU A 200 13.56 20.39 -4.47
N GLY A 201 13.59 19.09 -4.19
CA GLY A 201 12.45 18.20 -4.43
C GLY A 201 11.21 18.61 -3.64
N LEU A 202 11.37 18.97 -2.36
CA LEU A 202 10.25 19.48 -1.55
C LEU A 202 9.71 20.79 -2.12
N GLN A 203 10.58 21.69 -2.56
CA GLN A 203 10.19 22.94 -3.18
C GLN A 203 9.36 22.69 -4.44
N ALA A 204 9.79 21.74 -5.29
CA ALA A 204 9.04 21.34 -6.48
C ALA A 204 7.65 20.79 -6.12
N ILE A 205 7.54 19.90 -5.13
CA ILE A 205 6.25 19.37 -4.65
C ILE A 205 5.31 20.49 -4.22
N LEU A 206 5.81 21.46 -3.44
CA LEU A 206 4.98 22.58 -2.99
C LEU A 206 4.52 23.44 -4.17
N ASP A 207 5.31 23.59 -5.22
CA ASP A 207 4.94 24.36 -6.41
C ASP A 207 3.96 23.61 -7.32
N GLY A 208 4.13 22.29 -7.46
CA GLY A 208 3.35 21.44 -8.35
C GLY A 208 2.04 20.88 -7.76
N CYS A 209 1.94 20.76 -6.43
CA CYS A 209 0.77 20.24 -5.73
C CYS A 209 0.07 21.36 -4.94
N PRO A 210 -0.74 22.22 -5.58
CA PRO A 210 -1.38 23.37 -4.93
C PRO A 210 -2.40 22.99 -3.85
N HIS A 211 -2.99 21.80 -3.94
CA HIS A 211 -4.04 21.31 -3.04
C HIS A 211 -3.54 20.45 -1.88
N LEU A 212 -2.22 20.36 -1.69
CA LEU A 212 -1.63 19.51 -0.66
C LEU A 212 -1.96 20.03 0.75
N GLU A 213 -2.56 19.17 1.57
CA GLU A 213 -3.03 19.49 2.93
C GLU A 213 -2.35 18.65 4.01
N TYR A 214 -1.92 17.43 3.66
CA TYR A 214 -1.15 16.54 4.53
C TYR A 214 0.19 16.21 3.86
N LEU A 215 1.28 16.41 4.60
CA LEU A 215 2.63 16.09 4.15
C LEU A 215 3.39 15.39 5.28
N ASP A 216 3.87 14.19 5.00
CA ASP A 216 4.69 13.42 5.94
C ASP A 216 6.07 13.14 5.36
N LEU A 217 7.08 13.74 6.01
CA LEU A 217 8.49 13.71 5.62
C LEU A 217 9.35 12.94 6.62
N ARG A 218 8.75 12.13 7.50
CA ARG A 218 9.51 11.39 8.51
C ARG A 218 10.61 10.55 7.87
N GLN A 219 11.79 10.58 8.47
CA GLN A 219 13.00 9.93 7.97
C GLN A 219 13.55 10.50 6.63
N CYS A 220 13.02 11.59 6.10
CA CYS A 220 13.61 12.32 4.97
C CYS A 220 14.73 13.25 5.44
N PHE A 221 15.85 12.68 5.87
CA PHE A 221 16.92 13.43 6.55
C PHE A 221 17.70 14.41 5.66
N SER A 222 17.54 14.32 4.34
CA SER A 222 18.08 15.28 3.38
C SER A 222 17.27 16.59 3.31
N VAL A 223 16.07 16.62 3.91
CA VAL A 223 15.25 17.83 4.03
C VAL A 223 15.59 18.58 5.31
N ARG A 224 15.85 19.87 5.17
CA ARG A 224 16.03 20.81 6.28
C ARG A 224 14.94 21.88 6.21
N LEU A 225 13.91 21.70 7.03
CA LEU A 225 12.80 22.65 7.18
C LEU A 225 13.28 23.86 8.00
N VAL A 226 13.87 24.83 7.31
CA VAL A 226 14.27 26.13 7.91
C VAL A 226 13.93 27.27 6.96
N GLY A 227 13.75 28.47 7.53
CA GLY A 227 13.59 29.71 6.75
C GLY A 227 12.31 29.71 5.88
N ASN A 228 12.45 30.08 4.61
CA ASN A 228 11.30 30.23 3.71
C ASN A 228 10.56 28.90 3.45
N LEU A 229 11.28 27.78 3.40
CA LEU A 229 10.68 26.48 3.11
C LEU A 229 9.77 26.02 4.26
N GLU A 230 10.26 26.14 5.50
CA GLU A 230 9.48 25.88 6.71
C GLU A 230 8.24 26.77 6.77
N LYS A 231 8.41 28.09 6.54
CA LYS A 231 7.29 29.04 6.52
C LYS A 231 6.22 28.63 5.50
N ARG A 232 6.63 28.28 4.28
CA ARG A 232 5.72 27.80 3.23
C ARG A 232 4.97 26.53 3.64
N CYS A 233 5.67 25.57 4.24
CA CYS A 233 5.03 24.34 4.72
C CYS A 233 3.98 24.66 5.80
N VAL A 234 4.31 25.47 6.80
CA VAL A 234 3.39 25.84 7.89
C VAL A 234 2.17 26.62 7.39
N GLU A 235 2.34 27.50 6.40
CA GLU A 235 1.24 28.30 5.85
C GLU A 235 0.27 27.48 4.97
N ARG A 236 0.76 26.45 4.27
CA ARG A 236 -0.02 25.71 3.27
C ARG A 236 -0.46 24.32 3.73
N ILE A 237 0.36 23.63 4.51
CA ILE A 237 0.14 22.25 4.91
C ILE A 237 -0.56 22.24 6.27
N LYS A 238 -1.77 21.69 6.32
CA LYS A 238 -2.57 21.60 7.55
C LYS A 238 -1.96 20.61 8.55
N ASN A 239 -1.45 19.48 8.03
CA ASN A 239 -0.86 18.41 8.83
C ASN A 239 0.54 18.09 8.29
N LEU A 240 1.57 18.61 8.94
CA LEU A 240 2.97 18.38 8.59
C LEU A 240 3.61 17.42 9.61
N ARG A 241 4.28 16.38 9.13
CA ARG A 241 5.16 15.53 9.93
C ARG A 241 6.61 15.79 9.55
N HIS A 242 7.42 16.19 10.52
CA HIS A 242 8.81 16.58 10.31
C HIS A 242 9.73 15.36 10.13
N PRO A 243 10.89 15.51 9.46
CA PRO A 243 11.86 14.42 9.29
C PRO A 243 12.26 13.68 10.56
N SER A 244 12.31 14.37 11.70
CA SER A 244 12.71 13.80 12.99
C SER A 244 11.52 13.36 13.87
N ASP A 245 10.28 13.48 13.40
CA ASP A 245 9.12 13.03 14.16
C ASP A 245 9.12 11.50 14.32
N PRO A 246 8.60 10.97 15.46
CA PRO A 246 8.58 9.54 15.70
C PRO A 246 7.69 8.79 14.71
N THR A 247 8.05 7.54 14.43
CA THR A 247 7.34 6.64 13.50
C THR A 247 6.55 5.54 14.21
N HIS A 248 6.22 5.69 15.49
CA HIS A 248 5.54 4.65 16.29
C HIS A 248 4.13 4.26 15.79
N ASP A 249 3.47 5.16 15.07
CA ASP A 249 2.17 4.97 14.42
C ASP A 249 2.28 4.31 13.03
N PHE A 250 3.50 4.17 12.50
CA PHE A 250 3.75 3.44 11.26
C PHE A 250 3.83 1.94 11.57
N LYS A 251 2.83 1.20 11.10
CA LYS A 251 2.60 -0.20 11.49
C LYS A 251 3.65 -1.19 10.96
N PHE A 252 4.52 -0.77 10.04
CA PHE A 252 5.60 -1.60 9.52
C PHE A 252 6.87 -1.26 10.27
N VAL A 253 7.09 -2.00 11.36
CA VAL A 253 8.28 -1.89 12.20
C VAL A 253 9.45 -2.49 11.42
N THR A 254 10.49 -1.69 11.21
CA THR A 254 11.77 -2.06 10.57
C THR A 254 12.64 -2.97 11.45
N GLU A 255 12.05 -3.74 12.39
CA GLU A 255 12.82 -4.45 13.43
C GLU A 255 13.56 -5.69 12.92
N ASP A 256 13.23 -6.24 11.74
CA ASP A 256 13.78 -7.54 11.28
C ASP A 256 14.46 -7.53 9.90
N LEU A 257 15.01 -6.40 9.43
CA LEU A 257 15.84 -6.39 8.20
C LEU A 257 17.23 -5.77 8.35
N ASP A 258 17.54 -5.16 9.50
CA ASP A 258 18.92 -4.83 9.88
C ASP A 258 19.81 -6.09 10.03
N THR A 259 19.23 -7.30 9.98
CA THR A 259 19.94 -8.59 9.98
C THR A 259 20.36 -9.08 8.59
N TRP A 260 19.83 -8.52 7.49
CA TRP A 260 20.15 -8.99 6.13
C TRP A 260 21.11 -8.09 5.35
N TYR A 261 21.39 -6.89 5.85
CA TYR A 261 22.41 -6.01 5.28
C TYR A 261 23.60 -5.94 6.22
N ASN A 262 24.41 -7.00 6.22
CA ASN A 262 25.73 -6.96 6.83
C ASN A 262 26.73 -6.50 5.75
N PRO A 263 27.32 -5.29 5.85
CA PRO A 263 28.31 -4.83 4.88
C PRO A 263 29.57 -5.71 4.83
N SER A 264 29.75 -6.65 5.78
CA SER A 264 30.88 -7.59 5.78
C SER A 264 30.73 -8.77 4.82
N ASP A 265 29.58 -8.95 4.16
CA ASP A 265 29.35 -10.13 3.30
C ASP A 265 29.93 -9.97 1.87
N TYR A 266 30.62 -8.86 1.58
CA TYR A 266 31.24 -8.59 0.28
C TYR A 266 32.72 -8.14 0.35
N ASP A 267 33.44 -8.41 1.45
CA ASP A 267 34.85 -8.02 1.62
C ASP A 267 35.85 -9.19 1.50
N ASP A 268 35.53 -10.27 0.77
CA ASP A 268 36.47 -11.40 0.63
C ASP A 268 36.55 -12.01 -0.78
N TYR A 269 36.61 -11.15 -1.81
CA TYR A 269 37.06 -11.54 -3.15
C TYR A 269 38.16 -10.59 -3.64
N ASP A 270 39.31 -10.64 -2.99
CA ASP A 270 40.60 -10.22 -3.57
C ASP A 270 41.75 -10.88 -2.80
N GLU A 271 42.21 -12.05 -3.28
CA GLU A 271 43.63 -12.49 -3.35
C GLU A 271 43.69 -14.00 -3.56
N TYR A 272 43.87 -14.44 -4.80
CA TYR A 272 44.80 -15.54 -5.08
C TYR A 272 45.49 -15.26 -6.42
N ASP A 273 46.80 -14.99 -6.30
CA ASP A 273 47.83 -15.13 -7.34
C ASP A 273 47.76 -16.49 -8.07
#